data_AF-A0A847H5B8-F1
#
_entry.id   AF-A0A847H5B8-F1
#
_cell.length_a   1.000
_cell.length_b   1.000
_cell.length_c   1.000
_cell.angle_alpha   90.00
_cell.angle_beta   90.00
_cell.angle_gamma   90.00
#
_symmetry.space_group_name_H-M   'P 1'
#
loop_
_entity.id
_entity.type
_entity.pdbx_description
1 polymer ?
#
loop_
_entity_poly.entity_id
_entity_poly.type
_entity_poly.pdbx_seq_one_letter_code
_entity_poly.pdbx_strand_id
1 'polypeptide(L)'
;RPGNQCILDGIGSVCDDGTIYAGERDGFYYFTSASDELNLTGTGYGVIYGGAGCLFDAINTDYGMPNQEAILAKMNTSCDLYDDYDAIKACGEWLNANTDRNLGYTDWYLPAENELHLLWEKRGEGSLAETFPTDTYYWTSTEISGSYSTVIDFNTGNIMRNTLYELAYNYIRKQLLRYVRCIRSDSELNTNCPNSGDLCPDETIYVGMHGGKHIFTMPQNEPVKYIWGAFTYDVPGANNVNDGYQNFIDVVNGKTRIINDIGAARVCQRKNENMDNTHSDWYLPAYAELHFLCGKKSKLGDYFTDSAYFSSTESNKGYAYEYRWSDCRAYTTTKGNTNRRAHCVRREPKASY
;
A
#
# COMPACT_ATOMS: atom_id res chain seq x y z
N ARG A 1 12.19 -14.77 11.91
CA ARG A 1 13.20 -14.05 12.72
C ARG A 1 12.90 -14.33 14.20
N PRO A 2 13.87 -14.37 15.13
CA PRO A 2 13.56 -14.02 16.53
C PRO A 2 12.98 -12.60 16.48
N GLY A 3 11.76 -12.35 16.99
CA GLY A 3 11.23 -10.97 16.94
C GLY A 3 9.72 -10.75 16.96
N ASN A 4 8.86 -11.77 16.89
CA ASN A 4 7.40 -11.54 16.95
C ASN A 4 6.80 -11.84 18.34
N GLN A 5 7.63 -12.17 19.34
CA GLN A 5 7.14 -12.39 20.70
C GLN A 5 6.44 -11.14 21.25
N CYS A 6 6.93 -9.94 20.91
CA CYS A 6 6.28 -8.68 21.28
C CYS A 6 4.83 -8.55 20.76
N ILE A 7 4.48 -9.17 19.62
CA ILE A 7 3.10 -9.19 19.12
C ILE A 7 2.21 -9.97 20.10
N LEU A 8 2.70 -11.12 20.57
CA LEU A 8 2.02 -11.98 21.54
C LEU A 8 1.98 -11.35 22.94
N ASP A 9 3.01 -10.58 23.29
CA ASP A 9 3.10 -9.87 24.57
C ASP A 9 2.14 -8.65 24.62
N GLY A 10 1.66 -8.21 23.46
CA GLY A 10 0.61 -7.20 23.32
C GLY A 10 1.14 -5.80 22.99
N ILE A 11 0.20 -4.88 22.75
CA ILE A 11 0.49 -3.51 22.32
C ILE A 11 1.39 -2.79 23.35
N GLY A 12 2.39 -2.08 22.86
CA GLY A 12 3.39 -1.40 23.69
C GLY A 12 4.56 -2.28 24.11
N SER A 13 4.57 -3.56 23.74
CA SER A 13 5.72 -4.44 24.00
C SER A 13 6.89 -4.08 23.09
N VAL A 14 8.10 -4.10 23.65
CA VAL A 14 9.35 -3.92 22.90
C VAL A 14 9.78 -5.26 22.32
N CYS A 15 10.02 -5.30 21.03
CA CYS A 15 10.52 -6.48 20.32
C CYS A 15 12.01 -6.69 20.57
N ASP A 16 12.52 -7.88 20.28
CA ASP A 16 13.95 -8.23 20.47
C ASP A 16 14.90 -7.29 19.70
N ASP A 17 14.41 -6.68 18.61
CA ASP A 17 15.12 -5.71 17.80
C ASP A 17 15.05 -4.28 18.33
N GLY A 18 14.27 -4.01 19.38
CA GLY A 18 14.07 -2.68 19.97
C GLY A 18 12.93 -1.86 19.38
N THR A 19 12.21 -2.36 18.37
CA THR A 19 10.97 -1.74 17.88
C THR A 19 9.85 -1.90 18.91
N ILE A 20 8.84 -1.04 18.86
CA ILE A 20 7.66 -1.14 19.75
C ILE A 20 6.45 -1.53 18.92
N TYR A 21 5.76 -2.61 19.32
CA TYR A 21 4.53 -3.05 18.66
C TYR A 21 3.38 -2.07 18.96
N ALA A 22 2.87 -1.42 17.92
CA ALA A 22 1.83 -0.38 17.98
C ALA A 22 0.41 -0.89 17.73
N GLY A 23 0.26 -2.17 17.40
CA GLY A 23 -1.05 -2.81 17.17
C GLY A 23 -1.25 -3.28 15.73
N GLU A 24 -2.43 -3.83 15.48
CA GLU A 24 -2.81 -4.39 14.19
C GLU A 24 -3.89 -3.53 13.54
N ARG A 25 -3.80 -3.32 12.22
CA ARG A 25 -4.88 -2.75 11.41
C ARG A 25 -4.87 -3.32 10.00
N ASP A 26 -6.03 -3.77 9.53
CA ASP A 26 -6.25 -4.27 8.17
C ASP A 26 -5.31 -5.43 7.76
N GLY A 27 -4.90 -6.27 8.71
CA GLY A 27 -3.98 -7.38 8.48
C GLY A 27 -2.50 -6.99 8.55
N PHE A 28 -2.19 -5.79 9.02
CA PHE A 28 -0.83 -5.31 9.24
C PHE A 28 -0.55 -5.12 10.72
N TYR A 29 0.58 -5.63 11.17
CA TYR A 29 1.22 -5.32 12.44
C TYR A 29 2.07 -4.08 12.26
N TYR A 30 1.78 -3.05 13.05
CA TYR A 30 2.51 -1.79 13.01
C TYR A 30 3.55 -1.77 14.11
N PHE A 31 4.75 -1.33 13.76
CA PHE A 31 5.85 -1.12 14.68
C PHE A 31 6.33 0.31 14.56
N THR A 32 6.80 0.86 15.66
CA THR A 32 7.28 2.24 15.71
C THR A 32 8.67 2.30 16.33
N SER A 33 9.41 3.35 16.00
CA SER A 33 10.67 3.68 16.68
C SER A 33 10.40 4.03 18.14
N ALA A 34 11.36 3.76 19.04
CA ALA A 34 11.23 4.10 20.46
C ALA A 34 11.24 5.63 20.72
N SER A 35 11.76 6.43 19.79
CA SER A 35 11.81 7.89 19.88
C SER A 35 11.35 8.55 18.59
N ASP A 36 10.98 9.82 18.69
CA ASP A 36 10.78 10.66 17.50
C ASP A 36 12.06 10.75 16.68
N GLU A 37 11.90 10.93 15.37
CA GLU A 37 13.03 11.22 14.52
C GLU A 37 13.48 12.66 14.71
N LEU A 38 14.70 12.78 15.22
CA LEU A 38 15.39 14.04 15.32
C LEU A 38 15.85 14.45 13.91
N ASN A 39 15.40 15.62 13.44
CA ASN A 39 16.07 16.30 12.35
C ASN A 39 17.57 16.41 12.64
N LEU A 40 18.41 16.45 11.60
CA LEU A 40 19.87 16.68 11.70
C LEU A 40 20.24 17.98 12.46
N THR A 41 19.28 18.86 12.74
CA THR A 41 19.41 20.07 13.56
C THR A 41 19.18 19.83 15.06
N GLY A 42 18.88 18.61 15.49
CA GLY A 42 18.80 18.19 16.90
C GLY A 42 17.49 18.52 17.63
N THR A 43 16.42 18.90 16.91
CA THR A 43 15.20 19.46 17.55
C THR A 43 13.96 18.56 17.51
N GLY A 44 14.00 17.36 16.92
CA GLY A 44 12.81 16.46 16.89
C GLY A 44 11.69 16.87 15.95
N TYR A 45 11.89 17.94 15.18
CA TYR A 45 10.89 18.47 14.26
C TYR A 45 11.28 18.22 12.82
N GLY A 46 10.36 17.74 11.98
CA GLY A 46 10.48 17.75 10.52
C GLY A 46 9.59 18.83 9.89
N VAL A 47 9.97 19.26 8.69
CA VAL A 47 9.17 20.08 7.77
C VAL A 47 8.78 19.17 6.60
N ILE A 48 7.56 19.30 6.05
CA ILE A 48 7.20 18.67 4.76
C ILE A 48 7.21 19.78 3.72
N TYR A 49 8.35 20.36 3.37
CA TYR A 49 8.37 21.47 2.42
C TYR A 49 8.21 20.95 0.99
N GLY A 50 7.01 21.08 0.44
CA GLY A 50 6.87 21.30 -1.00
C GLY A 50 6.78 22.81 -1.20
N GLY A 51 7.52 23.38 -2.15
CA GLY A 51 7.25 24.73 -2.61
C GLY A 51 5.75 24.89 -2.86
N ALA A 52 5.16 26.02 -2.45
CA ALA A 52 3.72 26.25 -2.58
C ALA A 52 3.26 25.91 -4.02
N GLY A 53 2.37 24.90 -4.13
CA GLY A 53 1.82 24.45 -5.42
C GLY A 53 2.30 23.08 -5.91
N CYS A 54 3.19 22.39 -5.20
CA CYS A 54 3.65 21.05 -5.57
C CYS A 54 2.79 19.95 -4.94
N LEU A 55 1.92 19.36 -5.76
CA LEU A 55 1.07 18.21 -5.39
C LEU A 55 1.77 16.90 -5.76
N PHE A 56 1.96 16.04 -4.77
CA PHE A 56 2.69 14.78 -4.89
C PHE A 56 1.77 13.58 -5.09
N ASP A 57 0.44 13.79 -5.08
CA ASP A 57 -0.57 12.73 -5.13
C ASP A 57 -0.45 11.76 -3.94
N ALA A 58 0.13 12.24 -2.84
CA ALA A 58 0.29 11.51 -1.59
C ALA A 58 -1.00 11.51 -0.77
N ILE A 59 -2.11 11.10 -1.40
CA ILE A 59 -3.46 11.25 -0.86
C ILE A 59 -3.96 10.00 -0.11
N ASN A 60 -3.13 8.97 0.06
CA ASN A 60 -3.53 7.75 0.75
C ASN A 60 -3.69 8.05 2.25
N THR A 61 -4.90 7.85 2.78
CA THR A 61 -5.19 8.07 4.19
C THR A 61 -4.84 6.87 5.06
N ASP A 62 -4.81 5.67 4.49
CA ASP A 62 -4.67 4.40 5.20
C ASP A 62 -3.25 3.85 5.23
N TYR A 63 -2.41 4.20 4.25
CA TYR A 63 -1.08 3.62 4.10
C TYR A 63 -0.07 4.68 3.69
N GLY A 64 0.95 4.87 4.53
CA GLY A 64 1.97 5.90 4.38
C GLY A 64 3.07 5.52 3.40
N MET A 65 3.33 4.23 3.20
CA MET A 65 4.35 3.76 2.28
C MET A 65 4.09 4.24 0.83
N PRO A 66 2.88 4.08 0.23
CA PRO A 66 2.59 4.66 -1.08
C PRO A 66 2.77 6.17 -1.16
N ASN A 67 2.42 6.91 -0.09
CA ASN A 67 2.63 8.36 -0.04
C ASN A 67 4.11 8.70 -0.07
N GLN A 68 4.91 7.98 0.72
CA GLN A 68 6.36 8.16 0.77
C GLN A 68 7.01 7.89 -0.59
N GLU A 69 6.66 6.79 -1.26
CA GLU A 69 7.15 6.49 -2.61
C GLU A 69 6.76 7.58 -3.62
N ALA A 70 5.51 8.05 -3.58
CA ALA A 70 5.02 9.09 -4.48
C ALA A 70 5.76 10.42 -4.29
N ILE A 71 6.04 10.80 -3.03
CA ILE A 71 6.78 12.03 -2.72
C ILE A 71 8.24 11.86 -3.16
N LEU A 72 8.94 10.80 -2.73
CA LEU A 72 10.36 10.55 -3.07
C LEU A 72 10.58 10.48 -4.58
N ALA A 73 9.69 9.85 -5.34
CA ALA A 73 9.78 9.76 -6.80
C ALA A 73 9.73 11.13 -7.50
N LYS A 74 9.10 12.12 -6.85
CA LYS A 74 8.88 13.46 -7.39
C LYS A 74 9.80 14.52 -6.76
N MET A 75 10.54 14.20 -5.69
CA MET A 75 11.46 15.15 -5.05
C MET A 75 12.46 15.72 -6.07
N ASN A 76 13.03 14.90 -6.95
CA ASN A 76 13.99 15.35 -7.98
C ASN A 76 13.37 16.05 -9.22
N THR A 77 12.12 16.52 -9.13
CA THR A 77 11.46 17.23 -10.23
C THR A 77 11.44 18.74 -9.95
N SER A 78 11.02 19.57 -10.92
CA SER A 78 11.08 21.06 -10.87
C SER A 78 10.35 21.77 -9.71
N CYS A 79 9.88 21.02 -8.71
CA CYS A 79 9.37 21.45 -7.42
C CYS A 79 10.47 21.79 -6.37
N ASP A 80 11.73 21.60 -6.74
CA ASP A 80 12.94 21.66 -5.90
C ASP A 80 13.47 23.06 -5.55
N LEU A 81 12.62 24.08 -5.46
CA LEU A 81 13.12 25.41 -5.07
C LEU A 81 13.61 25.46 -3.61
N TYR A 82 13.29 24.45 -2.79
CA TYR A 82 13.75 24.27 -1.41
C TYR A 82 13.78 22.78 -1.07
N ASP A 83 14.93 22.28 -0.59
CA ASP A 83 15.25 20.86 -0.31
C ASP A 83 14.51 20.24 0.90
N ASP A 84 13.50 20.90 1.43
CA ASP A 84 13.09 20.76 2.84
C ASP A 84 11.98 19.70 3.05
N TYR A 85 12.07 18.50 2.46
CA TYR A 85 11.15 17.37 2.74
C TYR A 85 11.56 16.51 3.94
N ASP A 86 12.03 17.17 4.99
CA ASP A 86 12.67 16.57 6.16
C ASP A 86 11.87 15.45 6.80
N ALA A 87 10.55 15.57 6.96
CA ALA A 87 9.76 14.52 7.62
C ALA A 87 9.71 13.22 6.81
N ILE A 88 9.64 13.31 5.48
CA ILE A 88 9.67 12.12 4.60
C ILE A 88 11.09 11.55 4.53
N LYS A 89 12.11 12.41 4.42
CA LYS A 89 13.52 11.98 4.40
C LYS A 89 13.93 11.36 5.73
N ALA A 90 13.42 11.85 6.85
CA ALA A 90 13.70 11.32 8.18
C ALA A 90 13.38 9.82 8.27
N CYS A 91 12.21 9.41 7.82
CA CYS A 91 11.84 8.00 7.81
C CYS A 91 12.42 7.25 6.62
N GLY A 92 12.22 7.77 5.41
CA GLY A 92 12.51 7.06 4.16
C GLY A 92 13.98 6.98 3.77
N GLU A 93 14.79 7.95 4.18
CA GLU A 93 16.21 8.04 3.82
C GLU A 93 17.11 7.92 5.04
N TRP A 94 16.96 8.81 6.03
CA TRP A 94 17.92 8.95 7.12
C TRP A 94 17.84 7.80 8.12
N LEU A 95 16.64 7.47 8.59
CA LEU A 95 16.45 6.32 9.47
C LEU A 95 16.83 5.05 8.72
N ASN A 96 16.29 4.81 7.52
CA ASN A 96 16.62 3.61 6.73
C ASN A 96 18.12 3.44 6.44
N ALA A 97 18.89 4.52 6.26
CA ALA A 97 20.33 4.46 6.03
C ALA A 97 21.18 4.35 7.32
N ASN A 98 20.62 4.64 8.49
CA ASN A 98 21.35 4.64 9.75
C ASN A 98 21.34 3.26 10.39
N THR A 99 22.40 2.47 10.17
CA THR A 99 22.52 1.10 10.67
C THR A 99 22.48 0.96 12.19
N ASP A 100 22.73 2.05 12.93
CA ASP A 100 22.71 2.03 14.40
C ASP A 100 21.30 2.31 14.95
N ARG A 101 20.47 3.05 14.21
CA ARG A 101 19.13 3.48 14.64
C ARG A 101 17.99 2.74 13.95
N ASN A 102 18.23 2.16 12.78
CA ASN A 102 17.21 1.49 11.99
C ASN A 102 16.85 0.10 12.49
N LEU A 103 17.57 -0.40 13.50
CA LEU A 103 17.34 -1.69 14.15
C LEU A 103 17.41 -2.88 13.17
N GLY A 104 18.19 -2.73 12.09
CA GLY A 104 18.30 -3.72 11.02
C GLY A 104 17.19 -3.69 9.98
N TYR A 105 16.35 -2.64 9.97
CA TYR A 105 15.24 -2.45 9.05
C TYR A 105 15.48 -1.30 8.08
N THR A 106 14.97 -1.44 6.86
CA THR A 106 15.09 -0.43 5.79
C THR A 106 13.75 -0.08 5.16
N ASP A 107 12.67 -0.43 5.84
CA ASP A 107 11.28 -0.25 5.44
C ASP A 107 10.55 0.76 6.33
N TRP A 108 11.28 1.68 6.96
CA TRP A 108 10.69 2.77 7.75
C TRP A 108 10.07 3.84 6.83
N TYR A 109 8.90 4.34 7.23
CA TYR A 109 8.18 5.37 6.50
C TYR A 109 7.39 6.32 7.41
N LEU A 110 7.06 7.49 6.86
CA LEU A 110 6.17 8.45 7.52
C LEU A 110 4.72 7.95 7.42
N PRO A 111 4.03 7.72 8.55
CA PRO A 111 2.69 7.15 8.55
C PRO A 111 1.70 8.04 7.81
N ALA A 112 0.76 7.42 7.10
CA ALA A 112 -0.46 8.09 6.70
C ALA A 112 -1.30 8.43 7.93
N GLU A 113 -2.29 9.30 7.72
CA GLU A 113 -3.19 9.77 8.77
C GLU A 113 -3.74 8.64 9.67
N ASN A 114 -4.28 7.59 9.08
CA ASN A 114 -4.92 6.54 9.82
C ASN A 114 -3.94 5.58 10.54
N GLU A 115 -2.71 5.44 10.03
CA GLU A 115 -1.66 4.68 10.71
C GLU A 115 -1.12 5.47 11.91
N LEU A 116 -0.97 6.79 11.77
CA LEU A 116 -0.55 7.63 12.89
C LEU A 116 -1.65 7.74 13.96
N HIS A 117 -2.93 7.72 13.55
CA HIS A 117 -4.05 7.69 14.48
C HIS A 117 -4.07 6.40 15.31
N LEU A 118 -3.68 5.25 14.73
CA LEU A 118 -3.48 4.01 15.49
C LEU A 118 -2.45 4.22 16.61
N LEU A 119 -1.30 4.84 16.31
CA LEU A 119 -0.30 5.16 17.34
C LEU A 119 -0.88 6.07 18.42
N TRP A 120 -1.67 7.08 18.05
CA TRP A 120 -2.33 7.94 19.02
C TRP A 120 -3.27 7.14 19.94
N GLU A 121 -4.14 6.29 19.41
CA GLU A 121 -5.06 5.46 20.21
C GLU A 121 -4.32 4.56 21.20
N LYS A 122 -3.13 4.08 20.80
CA LYS A 122 -2.30 3.14 21.57
C LYS A 122 -1.19 3.81 22.38
N ARG A 123 -1.07 5.14 22.33
CA ARG A 123 0.03 5.89 22.94
C ARG A 123 0.15 5.73 24.45
N GLY A 124 -0.88 5.24 25.15
CA GLY A 124 -0.87 4.99 26.59
C GLY A 124 -0.53 3.55 26.98
N GLU A 125 -0.25 2.67 26.02
CA GLU A 125 -0.07 1.24 26.23
C GLU A 125 1.40 0.88 26.39
N GLY A 126 1.74 0.14 27.45
CA GLY A 126 3.08 -0.40 27.67
C GLY A 126 4.19 0.64 27.48
N SER A 127 5.19 0.29 26.66
CA SER A 127 6.35 1.14 26.38
C SER A 127 6.03 2.32 25.47
N LEU A 128 4.82 2.45 24.90
CA LEU A 128 4.41 3.64 24.14
C LEU A 128 4.04 4.82 25.06
N ALA A 129 3.62 4.54 26.31
CA ALA A 129 3.12 5.51 27.28
C ALA A 129 4.03 6.73 27.49
N GLU A 130 5.33 6.57 27.29
CA GLU A 130 6.35 7.58 27.60
C GLU A 130 7.13 8.05 26.37
N THR A 131 6.74 7.59 25.17
CA THR A 131 7.52 7.90 23.96
C THR A 131 7.06 9.17 23.26
N PHE A 132 5.85 9.65 23.52
CA PHE A 132 5.27 10.82 22.84
C PHE A 132 5.27 12.04 23.78
N PRO A 133 5.82 13.20 23.39
CA PRO A 133 5.74 14.39 24.22
C PRO A 133 4.30 14.93 24.26
N THR A 134 3.91 15.48 25.40
CA THR A 134 2.60 16.13 25.59
C THR A 134 2.51 17.45 24.83
N ASP A 135 1.32 17.85 24.40
CA ASP A 135 1.06 19.12 23.71
C ASP A 135 1.73 19.25 22.34
N THR A 136 1.68 18.16 21.56
CA THR A 136 2.40 18.08 20.29
C THR A 136 1.54 17.67 19.10
N TYR A 137 2.06 18.02 17.93
CA TYR A 137 1.48 17.71 16.63
C TYR A 137 2.47 16.90 15.81
N TYR A 138 1.98 15.87 15.15
CA TYR A 138 2.79 14.96 14.36
C TYR A 138 2.44 15.03 12.89
N TRP A 139 3.47 15.02 12.05
CA TRP A 139 3.30 14.92 10.60
C TRP A 139 2.75 13.56 10.19
N THR A 140 1.83 13.60 9.23
CA THR A 140 1.46 12.44 8.42
C THR A 140 2.00 12.61 7.00
N SER A 141 2.11 11.52 6.26
CA SER A 141 2.44 11.55 4.83
C SER A 141 1.24 11.90 3.93
N THR A 142 0.04 12.03 4.50
CA THR A 142 -1.19 12.32 3.75
C THR A 142 -1.27 13.81 3.39
N GLU A 143 -1.15 14.09 2.10
CA GLU A 143 -1.22 15.42 1.51
C GLU A 143 -2.67 15.84 1.19
N ILE A 144 -2.99 17.11 1.42
CA ILE A 144 -4.29 17.70 1.09
C ILE A 144 -4.19 18.55 -0.18
N SER A 145 -3.12 19.34 -0.30
CA SER A 145 -2.83 20.12 -1.50
C SER A 145 -1.34 20.45 -1.57
N GLY A 146 -0.91 21.11 -2.65
CA GLY A 146 0.49 21.50 -2.79
C GLY A 146 1.06 22.41 -1.70
N SER A 147 0.22 22.95 -0.79
CA SER A 147 0.66 23.78 0.34
C SER A 147 0.32 23.18 1.72
N TYR A 148 -0.50 22.12 1.75
CA TYR A 148 -1.10 21.60 2.98
C TYR A 148 -0.93 20.09 3.08
N SER A 149 -0.59 19.63 4.28
CA SER A 149 -0.56 18.22 4.65
C SER A 149 -1.42 18.01 5.90
N THR A 150 -1.69 16.76 6.24
CA THR A 150 -2.40 16.41 7.46
C THR A 150 -1.40 16.26 8.63
N VAL A 151 -1.84 16.69 9.82
CA VAL A 151 -1.19 16.39 11.10
C VAL A 151 -2.20 15.81 12.07
N ILE A 152 -1.70 15.11 13.10
CA ILE A 152 -2.52 14.69 14.24
C ILE A 152 -2.07 15.44 15.48
N ASP A 153 -3.03 16.01 16.20
CA ASP A 153 -2.84 16.51 17.56
C ASP A 153 -2.80 15.32 18.53
N PHE A 154 -1.63 15.05 19.11
CA PHE A 154 -1.45 13.88 19.97
C PHE A 154 -2.06 14.04 21.37
N ASN A 155 -2.55 15.24 21.73
CA ASN A 155 -3.36 15.41 22.92
C ASN A 155 -4.78 14.88 22.71
N THR A 156 -5.39 15.29 21.61
CA THR A 156 -6.83 15.13 21.38
C THR A 156 -7.18 14.01 20.41
N GLY A 157 -6.21 13.58 19.59
CA GLY A 157 -6.43 12.64 18.48
C GLY A 157 -6.99 13.31 17.25
N ASN A 158 -7.23 14.63 17.31
CA ASN A 158 -7.83 15.33 16.20
C ASN A 158 -6.89 15.33 15.00
N ILE A 159 -7.40 14.76 13.92
CA ILE A 159 -6.83 14.88 12.59
C ILE A 159 -7.14 16.29 12.08
N MET A 160 -6.10 17.08 11.83
CA MET A 160 -6.28 18.45 11.36
C MET A 160 -6.03 18.55 9.85
N ARG A 161 -7.07 18.93 9.11
CA ARG A 161 -7.08 19.06 7.64
C ARG A 161 -7.50 20.46 7.18
N ASN A 162 -6.96 21.53 7.73
CA ASN A 162 -7.50 22.87 7.44
C ASN A 162 -7.04 23.40 6.09
N THR A 163 -7.98 23.53 5.15
CA THR A 163 -7.77 24.11 3.82
C THR A 163 -8.07 25.60 3.77
N LEU A 164 -9.14 26.10 4.38
CA LEU A 164 -9.56 27.50 4.25
C LEU A 164 -10.50 27.86 5.42
N TYR A 165 -10.33 29.07 6.00
CA TYR A 165 -11.16 29.69 7.04
C TYR A 165 -10.99 29.21 8.50
N GLU A 166 -9.92 29.67 9.14
CA GLU A 166 -10.02 30.30 10.47
C GLU A 166 -8.86 31.27 10.67
N LEU A 167 -9.17 32.43 11.23
CA LEU A 167 -8.35 33.63 11.15
C LEU A 167 -7.05 33.50 11.98
N ALA A 168 -5.94 33.83 11.32
CA ALA A 168 -4.74 34.48 11.84
C ALA A 168 -3.53 33.71 12.42
N TYR A 169 -3.53 32.42 12.80
CA TYR A 169 -2.26 31.83 13.32
C TYR A 169 -1.98 30.32 13.11
N ASN A 170 -2.92 29.50 12.61
CA ASN A 170 -2.76 28.03 12.60
C ASN A 170 -2.95 27.37 11.22
N TYR A 171 -2.31 27.88 10.18
CA TYR A 171 -2.25 27.15 8.92
C TYR A 171 -1.29 25.96 9.07
N ILE A 172 -1.75 24.72 8.82
CA ILE A 172 -0.87 23.54 8.72
C ILE A 172 -0.15 23.59 7.38
N ARG A 173 0.63 24.65 7.21
CA ARG A 173 1.55 24.74 6.11
C ARG A 173 2.57 23.65 6.32
N LYS A 174 2.88 23.00 5.22
CA LYS A 174 4.05 22.18 4.98
C LYS A 174 5.37 22.73 5.60
N GLN A 175 5.44 24.03 5.86
CA GLN A 175 6.57 24.79 6.44
C GLN A 175 6.68 24.77 7.97
N LEU A 176 5.73 24.17 8.69
CA LEU A 176 5.76 24.18 10.15
C LEU A 176 6.60 23.03 10.72
N LEU A 177 7.27 23.32 11.84
CA LEU A 177 7.99 22.32 12.63
C LEU A 177 6.98 21.44 13.38
N ARG A 178 7.02 20.13 13.14
CA ARG A 178 6.16 19.13 13.79
C ARG A 178 6.95 17.87 14.07
N TYR A 179 6.52 17.10 15.05
CA TYR A 179 7.18 15.84 15.39
C TYR A 179 7.02 14.82 14.27
N VAL A 180 8.01 13.95 14.14
CA VAL A 180 8.04 12.88 13.16
C VAL A 180 8.21 11.58 13.90
N ARG A 181 7.22 10.70 13.76
CA ARG A 181 7.33 9.31 14.22
C ARG A 181 7.34 8.42 12.99
N CYS A 182 8.38 7.63 12.83
CA CYS A 182 8.45 6.65 11.77
C CYS A 182 7.80 5.37 12.22
N ILE A 183 7.07 4.75 11.29
CA ILE A 183 6.52 3.43 11.47
C ILE A 183 7.10 2.51 10.42
N ARG A 184 6.98 1.22 10.69
CA ARG A 184 7.02 0.17 9.68
C ARG A 184 5.81 -0.71 9.89
N SER A 185 5.33 -1.30 8.82
CA SER A 185 4.27 -2.31 8.87
C SER A 185 4.84 -3.64 8.42
N ASP A 186 4.51 -4.68 9.15
CA ASP A 186 4.74 -6.07 8.77
C ASP A 186 3.37 -6.71 8.66
N SER A 187 3.07 -7.40 7.58
CA SER A 187 1.78 -8.09 7.44
C SER A 187 1.76 -9.49 8.04
N GLU A 188 2.81 -9.86 8.77
CA GLU A 188 3.32 -11.23 8.80
C GLU A 188 3.80 -11.65 7.41
N LEU A 189 4.93 -11.06 7.01
CA LEU A 189 5.79 -11.64 5.99
C LEU A 189 6.00 -13.11 6.31
N ASN A 190 5.55 -13.98 5.42
CA ASN A 190 6.08 -15.32 5.30
C ASN A 190 7.61 -15.16 5.17
N THR A 191 8.34 -15.36 6.28
CA THR A 191 9.78 -15.05 6.41
C THR A 191 10.68 -15.74 5.38
N ASN A 192 10.08 -16.60 4.56
CA ASN A 192 10.71 -17.35 3.50
C ASN A 192 10.66 -16.64 2.12
N CYS A 193 9.94 -15.52 1.95
CA CYS A 193 9.95 -14.73 0.68
C CYS A 193 9.91 -13.19 0.88
N PRO A 194 10.97 -12.59 1.47
CA PRO A 194 11.00 -11.18 1.86
C PRO A 194 11.09 -10.17 0.71
N ASN A 195 11.55 -10.56 -0.48
CA ASN A 195 11.80 -9.65 -1.59
C ASN A 195 10.82 -9.89 -2.74
N SER A 196 10.47 -8.83 -3.47
CA SER A 196 9.78 -8.97 -4.76
C SER A 196 10.54 -9.96 -5.66
N GLY A 197 9.82 -10.93 -6.23
CA GLY A 197 10.34 -12.02 -7.06
C GLY A 197 10.65 -13.31 -6.30
N ASP A 198 10.68 -13.29 -4.96
CA ASP A 198 10.98 -14.48 -4.16
C ASP A 198 9.85 -15.53 -4.30
N LEU A 199 10.25 -16.80 -4.45
CA LEU A 199 9.35 -17.95 -4.37
C LEU A 199 9.10 -18.31 -2.91
N CYS A 200 7.85 -18.14 -2.47
CA CYS A 200 7.38 -18.47 -1.15
C CYS A 200 7.23 -20.00 -0.97
N PRO A 201 7.25 -20.52 0.28
CA PRO A 201 7.04 -21.94 0.59
C PRO A 201 5.69 -22.50 0.13
N ASP A 202 4.70 -21.63 -0.04
CA ASP A 202 3.38 -21.96 -0.58
C ASP A 202 3.35 -21.92 -2.12
N GLU A 203 4.53 -21.86 -2.74
CA GLU A 203 4.77 -21.79 -4.19
C GLU A 203 4.26 -20.52 -4.87
N THR A 204 3.83 -19.52 -4.09
CA THR A 204 3.50 -18.20 -4.61
C THR A 204 4.76 -17.37 -4.83
N ILE A 205 4.68 -16.34 -5.67
CA ILE A 205 5.73 -15.35 -5.88
C ILE A 205 5.31 -14.06 -5.18
N TYR A 206 6.13 -13.57 -4.26
CA TYR A 206 5.89 -12.26 -3.66
C TYR A 206 6.16 -11.16 -4.69
N VAL A 207 5.17 -10.31 -4.97
CA VAL A 207 5.28 -9.21 -5.94
C VAL A 207 5.77 -7.94 -5.25
N GLY A 208 5.25 -7.64 -4.06
CA GLY A 208 5.50 -6.40 -3.33
C GLY A 208 4.23 -5.83 -2.71
N MET A 209 4.38 -4.69 -2.04
CA MET A 209 3.27 -3.92 -1.47
C MET A 209 2.58 -3.03 -2.52
N HIS A 210 1.27 -3.16 -2.65
CA HIS A 210 0.44 -2.27 -3.48
C HIS A 210 -0.85 -1.89 -2.76
N GLY A 211 -1.14 -0.59 -2.68
CA GLY A 211 -2.34 -0.11 -1.98
C GLY A 211 -2.39 -0.55 -0.52
N GLY A 212 -1.21 -0.68 0.11
CA GLY A 212 -1.09 -1.15 1.48
C GLY A 212 -1.38 -2.64 1.67
N LYS A 213 -1.26 -3.47 0.63
CA LYS A 213 -1.47 -4.92 0.70
C LYS A 213 -0.31 -5.65 0.06
N HIS A 214 0.16 -6.75 0.65
CA HIS A 214 1.10 -7.62 -0.03
C HIS A 214 0.39 -8.31 -1.18
N ILE A 215 0.97 -8.20 -2.36
CA ILE A 215 0.48 -8.87 -3.56
C ILE A 215 1.37 -10.08 -3.82
N PHE A 216 0.73 -11.22 -4.06
CA PHE A 216 1.38 -12.44 -4.48
C PHE A 216 0.79 -12.92 -5.80
N THR A 217 1.59 -13.68 -6.53
CA THR A 217 1.19 -14.24 -7.81
C THR A 217 1.73 -15.66 -8.01
N MET A 218 1.49 -16.28 -9.16
CA MET A 218 1.97 -17.64 -9.44
C MET A 218 3.14 -17.61 -10.42
N PRO A 219 4.05 -18.61 -10.37
CA PRO A 219 5.16 -18.73 -11.31
C PRO A 219 4.72 -19.13 -12.73
N GLN A 220 3.42 -19.15 -13.03
CA GLN A 220 2.88 -19.48 -14.33
C GLN A 220 1.55 -18.80 -14.59
N ASN A 221 1.35 -18.43 -15.86
CA ASN A 221 0.08 -17.97 -16.38
C ASN A 221 -1.01 -19.04 -16.29
N GLU A 222 -2.27 -18.59 -16.29
CA GLU A 222 -3.38 -19.50 -16.51
C GLU A 222 -3.26 -20.19 -17.87
N PRO A 223 -3.59 -21.49 -17.95
CA PRO A 223 -3.10 -22.39 -19.00
C PRO A 223 -3.60 -22.03 -20.40
N VAL A 224 -4.77 -21.40 -20.50
CA VAL A 224 -5.43 -21.07 -21.77
C VAL A 224 -5.69 -19.57 -21.88
N LYS A 225 -6.28 -19.18 -23.01
CA LYS A 225 -6.80 -17.84 -23.20
C LYS A 225 -8.28 -17.81 -22.82
N TYR A 226 -8.71 -16.69 -22.25
CA TYR A 226 -10.04 -16.49 -21.70
C TYR A 226 -10.76 -15.39 -22.45
N ILE A 227 -12.05 -15.28 -22.22
CA ILE A 227 -12.80 -14.05 -22.44
C ILE A 227 -12.97 -13.33 -21.10
N TRP A 228 -13.18 -12.03 -21.09
CA TRP A 228 -13.51 -11.31 -19.86
C TRP A 228 -14.90 -11.69 -19.35
N GLY A 229 -15.88 -11.65 -20.24
CA GLY A 229 -17.29 -11.93 -19.97
C GLY A 229 -18.16 -11.75 -21.21
N ALA A 230 -19.46 -11.96 -21.08
CA ALA A 230 -20.44 -11.71 -22.13
C ALA A 230 -20.48 -10.25 -22.60
N PHE A 231 -20.63 -10.09 -23.91
CA PHE A 231 -20.98 -8.83 -24.54
C PHE A 231 -22.39 -8.40 -24.14
N THR A 232 -22.63 -7.09 -24.07
CA THR A 232 -23.93 -6.39 -23.92
C THR A 232 -24.39 -6.01 -22.52
N TYR A 233 -23.66 -6.38 -21.47
CA TYR A 233 -24.03 -6.06 -20.10
C TYR A 233 -22.88 -5.38 -19.36
N ASP A 234 -23.20 -4.33 -18.63
CA ASP A 234 -22.32 -3.77 -17.60
C ASP A 234 -22.35 -4.68 -16.36
N VAL A 235 -21.22 -4.75 -15.67
CA VAL A 235 -21.07 -5.39 -14.36
C VAL A 235 -20.92 -4.26 -13.34
N PRO A 236 -22.02 -3.86 -12.66
CA PRO A 236 -21.98 -2.78 -11.69
C PRO A 236 -20.90 -3.05 -10.62
N GLY A 237 -20.06 -2.05 -10.35
CA GLY A 237 -18.98 -2.14 -9.36
C GLY A 237 -17.62 -2.60 -9.93
N ALA A 238 -17.61 -3.28 -11.08
CA ALA A 238 -16.38 -3.82 -11.67
C ALA A 238 -15.51 -2.78 -12.41
N ASN A 239 -15.59 -1.49 -12.07
CA ASN A 239 -14.86 -0.40 -12.75
C ASN A 239 -13.78 0.26 -11.87
N ASN A 240 -13.47 -0.31 -10.70
CA ASN A 240 -12.42 0.21 -9.83
C ASN A 240 -11.04 -0.05 -10.49
N VAL A 241 -10.21 0.98 -10.56
CA VAL A 241 -8.90 0.88 -11.24
C VAL A 241 -7.82 0.31 -10.33
N ASN A 242 -8.01 0.40 -9.01
CA ASN A 242 -7.01 0.07 -7.97
C ASN A 242 -7.38 -1.16 -7.13
N ASP A 243 -8.66 -1.59 -7.11
CA ASP A 243 -9.10 -2.73 -6.30
C ASP A 243 -9.65 -3.87 -7.19
N GLY A 244 -8.74 -4.74 -7.64
CA GLY A 244 -9.11 -5.91 -8.43
C GLY A 244 -9.94 -6.91 -7.67
N TYR A 245 -9.78 -7.00 -6.35
CA TYR A 245 -10.55 -7.92 -5.52
C TYR A 245 -12.02 -7.52 -5.45
N GLN A 246 -12.31 -6.22 -5.24
CA GLN A 246 -13.69 -5.74 -5.26
C GLN A 246 -14.33 -5.96 -6.64
N ASN A 247 -13.61 -5.60 -7.72
CA ASN A 247 -14.10 -5.88 -9.08
C ASN A 247 -14.36 -7.38 -9.30
N PHE A 248 -13.45 -8.23 -8.81
CA PHE A 248 -13.57 -9.68 -8.93
C PHE A 248 -14.79 -10.20 -8.19
N ILE A 249 -15.09 -9.71 -6.99
CA ILE A 249 -16.33 -10.01 -6.27
C ILE A 249 -17.54 -9.61 -7.11
N ASP A 250 -17.54 -8.40 -7.68
CA ASP A 250 -18.67 -7.90 -8.46
C ASP A 250 -18.90 -8.73 -9.75
N VAL A 251 -17.82 -9.06 -10.46
CA VAL A 251 -17.85 -9.94 -11.64
C VAL A 251 -18.33 -11.34 -11.26
N VAL A 252 -17.80 -11.91 -10.18
CA VAL A 252 -18.16 -13.26 -9.72
C VAL A 252 -19.58 -13.31 -9.19
N ASN A 253 -20.07 -12.28 -8.49
CA ASN A 253 -21.42 -12.23 -7.91
C ASN A 253 -22.51 -11.84 -8.90
N GLY A 254 -22.16 -11.24 -10.04
CA GLY A 254 -23.05 -11.03 -11.18
C GLY A 254 -23.57 -12.32 -11.85
N LYS A 255 -23.58 -13.46 -11.14
CA LYS A 255 -23.75 -14.88 -11.55
C LYS A 255 -24.90 -15.24 -12.49
N THR A 256 -25.71 -14.33 -12.99
CA THR A 256 -26.95 -14.72 -13.69
C THR A 256 -26.89 -14.71 -15.22
N ARG A 257 -25.80 -14.30 -15.91
CA ARG A 257 -25.80 -14.34 -17.40
C ARG A 257 -24.48 -14.36 -18.19
N ILE A 258 -23.30 -14.36 -17.57
CA ILE A 258 -22.07 -13.87 -18.24
C ILE A 258 -20.85 -14.80 -18.13
N ILE A 259 -20.89 -15.79 -17.24
CA ILE A 259 -19.72 -16.63 -16.94
C ILE A 259 -19.93 -18.05 -17.45
N ASN A 260 -19.73 -18.25 -18.76
CA ASN A 260 -19.38 -19.59 -19.23
C ASN A 260 -17.97 -19.91 -18.69
N ASP A 261 -17.59 -21.20 -18.60
CA ASP A 261 -16.33 -21.68 -17.99
C ASP A 261 -15.01 -21.08 -18.53
N ILE A 262 -15.08 -20.20 -19.52
CA ILE A 262 -13.96 -19.51 -20.17
C ILE A 262 -13.77 -18.05 -19.72
N GLY A 263 -14.43 -17.59 -18.65
CA GLY A 263 -14.25 -16.25 -18.08
C GLY A 263 -12.92 -16.04 -17.34
N ALA A 264 -12.26 -14.90 -17.55
CA ALA A 264 -10.98 -14.56 -16.91
C ALA A 264 -11.09 -14.47 -15.38
N ALA A 265 -12.20 -13.96 -14.85
CA ALA A 265 -12.45 -14.00 -13.40
C ALA A 265 -12.79 -15.43 -12.93
N ARG A 266 -13.45 -16.25 -13.77
CA ARG A 266 -13.84 -17.63 -13.39
C ARG A 266 -12.63 -18.52 -13.15
N VAL A 267 -11.53 -18.33 -13.87
CA VAL A 267 -10.32 -19.13 -13.63
C VAL A 267 -9.71 -18.83 -12.26
N CYS A 268 -9.66 -17.56 -11.83
CA CYS A 268 -9.22 -17.22 -10.48
C CYS A 268 -10.20 -17.72 -9.42
N GLN A 269 -11.52 -17.66 -9.69
CA GLN A 269 -12.52 -18.26 -8.81
C GLN A 269 -12.36 -19.77 -8.66
N ARG A 270 -12.07 -20.50 -9.74
CA ARG A 270 -11.85 -21.95 -9.68
C ARG A 270 -10.63 -22.33 -8.85
N LYS A 271 -9.59 -21.48 -8.79
CA LYS A 271 -8.48 -21.69 -7.86
C LYS A 271 -8.96 -21.68 -6.41
N ASN A 272 -9.86 -20.75 -6.07
CA ASN A 272 -10.46 -20.69 -4.73
C ASN A 272 -11.41 -21.86 -4.45
N GLU A 273 -11.98 -22.49 -5.48
CA GLU A 273 -12.87 -23.66 -5.38
C GLU A 273 -12.09 -24.99 -5.30
N ASN A 274 -10.81 -25.03 -5.69
CA ASN A 274 -10.00 -26.26 -5.67
C ASN A 274 -9.47 -26.58 -4.27
N MET A 275 -9.69 -27.83 -3.83
CA MET A 275 -9.60 -28.32 -2.45
C MET A 275 -8.17 -28.57 -1.89
N ASP A 276 -7.10 -28.12 -2.54
CA ASP A 276 -5.73 -28.26 -1.99
C ASP A 276 -5.43 -27.21 -0.89
N ASN A 277 -6.39 -26.34 -0.57
CA ASN A 277 -6.55 -25.59 0.69
C ASN A 277 -5.40 -24.67 1.15
N THR A 278 -4.40 -24.36 0.32
CA THR A 278 -3.39 -23.37 0.72
C THR A 278 -3.97 -21.96 0.72
N HIS A 279 -4.73 -21.59 -0.31
CA HIS A 279 -5.25 -20.22 -0.49
C HIS A 279 -6.64 -20.16 -1.13
N SER A 280 -7.49 -19.24 -0.66
CA SER A 280 -8.88 -19.05 -1.10
C SER A 280 -9.19 -17.60 -1.53
N ASP A 281 -8.16 -16.79 -1.72
CA ASP A 281 -8.17 -15.34 -1.90
C ASP A 281 -7.64 -14.91 -3.27
N TRP A 282 -7.60 -15.81 -4.26
CA TRP A 282 -7.19 -15.49 -5.62
C TRP A 282 -8.25 -14.64 -6.33
N TYR A 283 -7.80 -13.60 -7.03
CA TYR A 283 -8.65 -12.72 -7.81
C TYR A 283 -7.98 -12.29 -9.12
N LEU A 284 -8.79 -11.78 -10.04
CA LEU A 284 -8.30 -11.15 -11.26
C LEU A 284 -7.90 -9.71 -10.92
N PRO A 285 -6.65 -9.27 -11.14
CA PRO A 285 -6.20 -7.93 -10.76
C PRO A 285 -6.88 -6.82 -11.56
N ALA A 286 -7.05 -5.65 -10.96
CA ALA A 286 -7.37 -4.43 -11.67
C ALA A 286 -6.18 -3.97 -12.53
N TYR A 287 -6.41 -3.06 -13.48
CA TYR A 287 -5.31 -2.69 -14.38
C TYR A 287 -4.18 -1.92 -13.68
N ALA A 288 -4.45 -1.19 -12.57
CA ALA A 288 -3.38 -0.54 -11.80
C ALA A 288 -2.53 -1.56 -11.02
N GLU A 289 -3.14 -2.65 -10.53
CA GLU A 289 -2.39 -3.77 -9.94
C GLU A 289 -1.53 -4.46 -11.00
N LEU A 290 -2.04 -4.69 -12.22
CA LEU A 290 -1.22 -5.18 -13.34
C LEU A 290 -0.09 -4.20 -13.70
N HIS A 291 -0.30 -2.90 -13.55
CA HIS A 291 0.75 -1.90 -13.71
C HIS A 291 1.83 -1.99 -12.65
N PHE A 292 1.44 -2.17 -11.39
CA PHE A 292 2.37 -2.46 -10.31
C PHE A 292 3.21 -3.71 -10.58
N LEU A 293 2.57 -4.81 -11.01
CA LEU A 293 3.25 -6.04 -11.43
C LEU A 293 4.27 -5.78 -12.55
N CYS A 294 3.89 -5.01 -13.59
CA CYS A 294 4.79 -4.69 -14.71
C CYS A 294 5.98 -3.83 -14.28
N GLY A 295 5.83 -2.96 -13.28
CA GLY A 295 6.93 -2.24 -12.64
C GLY A 295 7.98 -3.15 -12.00
N LYS A 296 7.62 -4.40 -11.68
CA LYS A 296 8.51 -5.43 -11.13
C LYS A 296 8.95 -6.47 -12.18
N LYS A 297 8.79 -6.18 -13.48
CA LYS A 297 9.07 -7.11 -14.59
C LYS A 297 10.50 -7.67 -14.61
N SER A 298 11.52 -6.94 -14.13
CA SER A 298 12.89 -7.49 -14.02
C SER A 298 13.01 -8.64 -13.02
N LYS A 299 12.07 -8.75 -12.08
CA LYS A 299 12.00 -9.78 -11.04
C LYS A 299 10.95 -10.86 -11.32
N LEU A 300 9.93 -10.53 -12.14
CA LEU A 300 8.81 -11.40 -12.47
C LEU A 300 8.82 -11.91 -13.93
N GLY A 301 9.74 -11.42 -14.75
CA GLY A 301 9.61 -11.39 -16.22
C GLY A 301 9.38 -12.74 -16.90
N ASP A 302 9.83 -13.83 -16.28
CA ASP A 302 9.70 -15.18 -16.82
C ASP A 302 8.32 -15.81 -16.55
N TYR A 303 7.54 -15.27 -15.60
CA TYR A 303 6.21 -15.79 -15.23
C TYR A 303 5.09 -15.29 -16.16
N PHE A 304 5.33 -14.16 -16.84
CA PHE A 304 4.37 -13.50 -17.73
C PHE A 304 4.76 -13.73 -19.19
N THR A 305 4.31 -14.84 -19.77
CA THR A 305 4.69 -15.28 -21.11
C THR A 305 3.86 -14.75 -22.28
N ASP A 306 2.71 -14.12 -22.03
CA ASP A 306 1.84 -13.54 -23.06
C ASP A 306 1.99 -12.01 -23.17
N SER A 307 1.62 -11.50 -24.34
CA SER A 307 1.67 -10.08 -24.71
C SER A 307 0.63 -9.24 -23.98
N ALA A 308 -0.52 -9.81 -23.60
CA ALA A 308 -1.63 -9.09 -22.99
C ALA A 308 -2.48 -9.97 -22.06
N TYR A 309 -2.86 -9.38 -20.92
CA TYR A 309 -3.68 -10.00 -19.87
C TYR A 309 -4.97 -9.23 -19.68
N PHE A 310 -6.07 -9.92 -19.39
CA PHE A 310 -7.27 -9.24 -18.89
C PHE A 310 -7.04 -8.71 -17.49
N SER A 311 -7.52 -7.50 -17.22
CA SER A 311 -7.77 -7.02 -15.86
C SER A 311 -9.22 -7.27 -15.46
N SER A 312 -9.55 -7.17 -14.18
CA SER A 312 -10.93 -7.17 -13.68
C SER A 312 -11.68 -5.87 -13.95
N THR A 313 -11.00 -4.84 -14.46
CA THR A 313 -11.59 -3.51 -14.65
C THR A 313 -12.40 -3.50 -15.94
N GLU A 314 -13.70 -3.26 -15.81
CA GLU A 314 -14.64 -3.02 -16.88
C GLU A 314 -14.51 -1.58 -17.40
N SER A 315 -14.58 -1.41 -18.72
CA SER A 315 -14.69 -0.08 -19.35
C SER A 315 -16.15 0.28 -19.61
N ASN A 316 -16.92 -0.66 -20.17
CA ASN A 316 -18.37 -0.56 -20.39
C ASN A 316 -18.94 -1.92 -20.82
N LYS A 317 -20.22 -1.98 -21.18
CA LYS A 317 -20.96 -3.18 -21.60
C LYS A 317 -20.33 -4.03 -22.72
N GLY A 318 -19.47 -3.43 -23.55
CA GLY A 318 -18.77 -4.11 -24.65
C GLY A 318 -17.28 -4.32 -24.42
N TYR A 319 -16.68 -3.58 -23.50
CA TYR A 319 -15.22 -3.47 -23.36
C TYR A 319 -14.76 -3.66 -21.92
N ALA A 320 -13.61 -4.32 -21.77
CA ALA A 320 -12.85 -4.41 -20.54
C ALA A 320 -11.42 -3.93 -20.78
N TYR A 321 -10.66 -3.71 -19.72
CA TYR A 321 -9.25 -3.39 -19.83
C TYR A 321 -8.41 -4.66 -20.03
N GLU A 322 -7.56 -4.64 -21.05
CA GLU A 322 -6.38 -5.49 -21.14
C GLU A 322 -5.17 -4.70 -20.65
N TYR A 323 -4.17 -5.41 -20.15
CA TYR A 323 -2.88 -4.85 -19.81
C TYR A 323 -1.80 -5.52 -20.65
N ARG A 324 -1.06 -4.71 -21.41
CA ARG A 324 0.00 -5.20 -22.28
C ARG A 324 1.33 -5.25 -21.54
N TRP A 325 1.92 -6.44 -21.51
CA TRP A 325 3.16 -6.69 -20.78
C TRP A 325 4.38 -6.12 -21.49
N SER A 326 4.33 -5.92 -22.80
CA SER A 326 5.44 -5.39 -23.58
C SER A 326 5.76 -3.93 -23.26
N ASP A 327 4.74 -3.10 -23.03
CA ASP A 327 4.86 -1.64 -22.88
C ASP A 327 4.29 -1.12 -21.55
N CYS A 328 3.84 -2.02 -20.67
CA CYS A 328 3.28 -1.69 -19.36
C CYS A 328 2.13 -0.66 -19.45
N ARG A 329 1.17 -0.89 -20.36
CA ARG A 329 0.02 -0.01 -20.57
C ARG A 329 -1.30 -0.77 -20.60
N ALA A 330 -2.33 -0.11 -20.06
CA ALA A 330 -3.70 -0.55 -20.15
C ALA A 330 -4.33 -0.10 -21.48
N TYR A 331 -5.09 -0.98 -22.12
CA TYR A 331 -5.86 -0.71 -23.33
C TYR A 331 -7.28 -1.24 -23.13
N THR A 332 -8.24 -0.67 -23.85
CA THR A 332 -9.58 -1.27 -23.92
C THR A 332 -9.60 -2.38 -24.98
N THR A 333 -10.32 -3.45 -24.67
CA THR A 333 -10.47 -4.60 -25.56
C THR A 333 -11.88 -5.15 -25.44
N THR A 334 -12.34 -5.84 -26.46
CA THR A 334 -13.68 -6.42 -26.47
C THR A 334 -13.79 -7.51 -25.40
N LYS A 335 -14.89 -7.55 -24.64
CA LYS A 335 -15.06 -8.52 -23.54
C LYS A 335 -14.94 -9.98 -23.98
N GLY A 336 -15.37 -10.31 -25.19
CA GLY A 336 -15.20 -11.65 -25.76
C GLY A 336 -13.95 -11.83 -26.62
N ASN A 337 -12.92 -11.00 -26.48
CA ASN A 337 -11.63 -11.25 -27.10
C ASN A 337 -11.01 -12.53 -26.52
N THR A 338 -10.89 -13.57 -27.33
CA THR A 338 -10.33 -14.87 -26.95
C THR A 338 -8.80 -14.91 -27.03
N ASN A 339 -8.14 -13.79 -27.36
CA ASN A 339 -6.69 -13.70 -27.51
C ASN A 339 -5.97 -13.16 -26.27
N ARG A 340 -6.56 -13.29 -25.07
CA ARG A 340 -5.99 -12.76 -23.82
C ARG A 340 -5.90 -13.83 -22.75
N ARG A 341 -4.85 -13.78 -21.94
CA ARG A 341 -4.75 -14.63 -20.75
C ARG A 341 -5.31 -13.91 -19.52
N ALA A 342 -5.57 -14.70 -18.49
CA ALA A 342 -5.73 -14.20 -17.13
C ALA A 342 -4.44 -14.49 -16.36
N HIS A 343 -4.13 -13.63 -15.40
CA HIS A 343 -3.08 -13.89 -14.43
C HIS A 343 -3.66 -13.56 -13.06
N CYS A 344 -3.89 -14.58 -12.25
CA CYS A 344 -4.48 -14.40 -10.94
C CYS A 344 -3.43 -13.84 -9.98
N VAL A 345 -3.86 -12.91 -9.14
CA VAL A 345 -3.09 -12.45 -7.99
C VAL A 345 -3.86 -12.79 -6.74
N ARG A 346 -3.19 -12.78 -5.61
CA ARG A 346 -3.83 -12.78 -4.30
C ARG A 346 -3.24 -11.67 -3.47
N ARG A 347 -4.02 -11.24 -2.49
CA ARG A 347 -3.61 -10.29 -1.47
C ARG A 347 -3.76 -11.00 -0.15
N GLU A 348 -2.87 -10.77 0.81
CA GLU A 348 -3.04 -11.34 2.14
C GLU A 348 -4.48 -11.13 2.64
N PRO A 349 -5.11 -12.17 3.20
CA PRO A 349 -6.45 -12.04 3.72
C PRO A 349 -6.44 -10.99 4.83
N LYS A 350 -7.48 -10.17 4.89
CA LYS A 350 -7.80 -9.43 6.10
C LYS A 350 -7.94 -10.48 7.20
N ALA A 351 -7.09 -10.45 8.23
CA ALA A 351 -7.16 -11.42 9.32
C ALA A 351 -8.62 -11.54 9.78
N SER A 352 -9.19 -12.74 9.61
CA SER A 352 -10.56 -13.01 10.04
C SER A 352 -10.52 -13.23 11.54
N TYR A 353 -11.03 -12.26 12.30
CA TYR A 353 -11.21 -12.27 13.75
C TYR A 353 -12.07 -13.42 14.25
#